data_AF-W9SZT7-F1
#
_entry.id   AF-W9SZT7-F1
#
_cell.length_a   1.000
_cell.length_b   1.000
_cell.length_c   1.000
_cell.angle_alpha   90.00
_cell.angle_beta   90.00
_cell.angle_gamma   90.00
#
_symmetry.space_group_name_H-M   'P 1'
#
loop_
_entity.id
_entity.type
_entity.pdbx_description
1 polymer ?
#
loop_
_entity_poly.entity_id
_entity_poly.type
_entity_poly.pdbx_seq_one_letter_code
_entity_poly.pdbx_strand_id
1 'polypeptide(L)'
;MQLAQAEAKLGELEQYFSDYQQQWLQQGSQGVSGQWLMNYQRFLSQLESAIGQQQRSVNWYRDNLLKLREQWRQRHARVEGLSKLVEGYLREARIAADKREQKLLDEFAQRLAGRPRDP
;
A
#
# COMPACT_ATOMS: atom_id res chain seq x y z
N MET A 1 2.64 -11.71 -4.68
CA MET A 1 2.13 -10.54 -5.43
C MET A 1 0.86 -10.94 -6.17
N GLN A 2 -0.32 -10.84 -5.56
CA GLN A 2 -1.57 -11.31 -6.19
C GLN A 2 -1.97 -10.46 -7.41
N LEU A 3 -1.77 -9.13 -7.35
CA LEU A 3 -2.01 -8.24 -8.50
C LEU A 3 -1.09 -8.59 -9.69
N ALA A 4 0.22 -8.70 -9.46
CA ALA A 4 1.17 -9.00 -10.52
C ALA A 4 0.91 -10.37 -11.16
N GLN A 5 0.52 -11.38 -10.37
CA GLN A 5 0.12 -12.70 -10.88
C GLN A 5 -1.16 -12.59 -11.74
N ALA A 6 -2.14 -11.80 -11.30
CA ALA A 6 -3.36 -11.60 -12.06
C ALA A 6 -3.12 -10.85 -13.38
N GLU A 7 -2.23 -9.85 -13.38
CA GLU A 7 -1.83 -9.10 -14.57
C GLU A 7 -1.03 -9.96 -15.54
N ALA A 8 -0.09 -10.78 -15.05
CA ALA A 8 0.64 -11.73 -15.87
C ALA A 8 -0.31 -12.73 -16.54
N LYS A 9 -1.28 -13.26 -15.78
CA LYS A 9 -2.26 -14.19 -16.33
C LYS A 9 -3.17 -13.56 -17.38
N LEU A 10 -3.53 -12.28 -17.20
CA LEU A 10 -4.27 -11.54 -18.22
C LEU A 10 -3.46 -11.42 -19.51
N GLY A 11 -2.19 -11.03 -19.40
CA GLY A 11 -1.28 -10.92 -20.56
C GLY A 11 -1.09 -12.25 -21.29
N GLU A 12 -0.98 -13.36 -20.55
CA GLU A 12 -0.96 -14.71 -21.16
C GLU A 12 -2.23 -15.01 -21.97
N LEU A 13 -3.41 -14.65 -21.46
CA LEU A 13 -4.68 -14.89 -22.15
C LEU A 13 -4.83 -14.01 -23.39
N GLU A 14 -4.42 -12.75 -23.32
CA GLU A 14 -4.44 -11.81 -24.45
C GLU A 14 -3.46 -12.23 -25.56
N GLN A 15 -2.25 -12.66 -25.17
CA GLN A 15 -1.28 -13.20 -26.13
C GLN A 15 -1.83 -14.45 -26.81
N TYR A 16 -2.34 -15.39 -26.02
CA TYR A 16 -2.92 -16.61 -26.53
C TYR A 16 -4.11 -16.34 -27.48
N PHE A 17 -4.94 -15.34 -27.16
CA PHE A 17 -6.02 -14.90 -28.04
C PHE A 17 -5.49 -14.36 -29.38
N SER A 18 -4.46 -13.51 -29.35
CA SER A 18 -3.85 -12.96 -30.56
C SER A 18 -3.25 -14.06 -31.44
N ASP A 19 -2.47 -14.98 -30.84
CA ASP A 19 -1.86 -16.11 -31.54
C ASP A 19 -2.93 -17.00 -32.19
N TYR A 20 -4.03 -17.24 -31.48
CA TYR A 20 -5.13 -18.06 -31.96
C TYR A 20 -5.88 -17.41 -33.13
N GLN A 21 -6.10 -16.09 -33.08
CA GLN A 21 -6.67 -15.34 -34.21
C GLN A 21 -5.77 -15.36 -35.44
N GLN A 22 -4.44 -15.28 -35.27
CA GLN A 22 -3.50 -15.38 -36.38
C GLN A 22 -3.52 -16.77 -37.03
N GLN A 23 -3.56 -17.84 -36.23
CA GLN A 23 -3.71 -19.20 -36.74
C GLN A 23 -5.01 -19.38 -37.54
N TRP A 24 -6.10 -18.75 -37.08
CA TRP A 24 -7.36 -18.74 -37.81
C TRP A 24 -7.25 -18.08 -39.18
N LEU A 25 -6.61 -16.90 -39.28
CA LEU A 25 -6.42 -16.21 -40.55
C LEU A 25 -5.63 -17.08 -41.55
N GLN A 26 -4.60 -17.78 -41.08
CA GLN A 26 -3.80 -18.66 -41.90
C GLN A 26 -4.59 -19.88 -42.41
N GLN A 27 -5.32 -20.57 -41.53
CA GLN A 27 -6.09 -21.78 -41.90
C GLN A 27 -7.35 -21.46 -42.69
N GLY A 28 -8.02 -20.35 -42.39
CA GLY A 28 -9.24 -19.89 -43.08
C GLY A 28 -8.99 -19.63 -44.57
N SER A 29 -7.78 -19.22 -44.94
CA SER A 29 -7.39 -18.98 -46.34
C SER A 29 -7.36 -20.26 -47.20
N GLN A 30 -7.28 -21.44 -46.59
CA GLN A 30 -7.17 -22.73 -47.28
C GLN A 30 -8.52 -23.44 -47.49
N GLY A 31 -9.62 -22.82 -47.04
CA GLY A 31 -10.94 -23.43 -47.01
C GLY A 31 -11.10 -24.33 -45.80
N VAL A 32 -12.12 -24.06 -44.98
CA VAL A 32 -12.37 -24.76 -43.71
C VAL A 32 -13.79 -25.33 -43.67
N SER A 33 -13.97 -26.45 -42.97
CA SER A 33 -15.29 -27.05 -42.82
C SER A 33 -16.20 -26.24 -41.89
N GLY A 34 -17.52 -26.37 -42.04
CA GLY A 34 -18.49 -25.72 -41.15
C GLY A 34 -18.34 -26.15 -39.68
N GLN A 35 -18.00 -27.42 -39.44
CA GLN A 35 -17.73 -27.92 -38.09
C GLN A 35 -16.51 -27.23 -37.45
N TRP A 36 -15.48 -26.99 -38.25
CA TRP A 36 -14.28 -26.28 -37.81
C TRP A 36 -14.63 -24.83 -37.42
N LEU A 37 -15.42 -24.13 -38.24
CA LEU A 37 -15.88 -22.76 -37.96
C LEU A 37 -16.69 -22.67 -36.65
N MET A 38 -17.59 -23.63 -36.42
CA MET A 38 -18.38 -23.67 -35.19
C MET A 38 -17.52 -23.89 -33.94
N ASN A 39 -16.53 -24.79 -34.02
CA ASN A 39 -15.60 -25.04 -32.92
C ASN A 39 -14.76 -23.79 -32.61
N TYR A 40 -14.30 -23.10 -33.65
CA TYR A 40 -13.56 -21.84 -33.53
C TYR A 40 -14.39 -20.77 -32.80
N GLN A 41 -15.60 -20.50 -33.26
CA GLN A 41 -16.47 -19.49 -32.63
C GLN A 41 -16.77 -19.81 -31.16
N ARG A 42 -17.02 -21.08 -30.84
CA ARG A 42 -17.27 -21.52 -29.46
C ARG A 42 -16.06 -21.26 -28.57
N PHE A 43 -14.87 -21.64 -29.03
CA PHE A 43 -13.64 -21.45 -28.27
C PHE A 43 -13.32 -19.96 -28.09
N LEU A 44 -13.48 -19.16 -29.15
CA LEU A 44 -13.28 -17.71 -29.10
C LEU A 44 -14.17 -17.07 -28.02
N SER A 45 -15.46 -17.42 -28.00
CA SER A 45 -16.40 -16.91 -27.00
C SER A 45 -16.02 -17.31 -25.56
N GLN A 46 -15.51 -18.54 -25.37
CA GLN A 46 -15.02 -18.99 -24.05
C GLN A 46 -13.78 -18.20 -23.62
N LEU A 47 -12.86 -17.95 -24.55
CA LEU A 47 -11.63 -17.21 -24.28
C LEU A 47 -11.90 -15.74 -23.97
N GLU A 48 -12.79 -15.09 -24.73
CA GLU A 48 -13.26 -13.71 -24.44
C GLU A 48 -13.90 -13.61 -23.05
N SER A 49 -14.72 -14.61 -22.68
CA SER A 49 -15.33 -14.67 -21.35
C SER A 49 -14.26 -14.81 -20.25
N ALA A 50 -13.24 -15.65 -20.48
CA ALA A 50 -12.12 -15.83 -19.55
C ALA A 50 -11.28 -14.56 -19.39
N ILE A 51 -10.95 -13.88 -20.49
CA ILE A 51 -10.26 -12.57 -20.48
C ILE A 51 -11.09 -11.55 -19.69
N GLY A 52 -12.40 -11.46 -19.97
CA GLY A 52 -13.29 -10.55 -19.25
C GLY A 52 -13.37 -10.85 -17.75
N GLN A 53 -13.38 -12.13 -17.35
CA GLN A 53 -13.31 -12.52 -15.94
C GLN A 53 -11.98 -12.12 -15.31
N GLN A 54 -10.86 -12.41 -15.98
CA GLN A 54 -9.53 -12.10 -15.49
C GLN A 54 -9.31 -10.59 -15.33
N GLN A 55 -9.82 -9.78 -16.27
CA GLN A 55 -9.76 -8.32 -16.19
C GLN A 55 -10.52 -7.79 -14.95
N ARG A 56 -11.68 -8.37 -14.63
CA ARG A 56 -12.42 -8.01 -13.40
C ARG A 56 -11.61 -8.36 -12.15
N SER A 57 -10.94 -9.50 -12.12
CA SER A 57 -10.07 -9.90 -11.01
C SER A 57 -8.88 -8.94 -10.85
N VAL A 58 -8.21 -8.55 -11.95
CA VAL A 58 -7.14 -7.54 -11.93
C VAL A 58 -7.64 -6.23 -11.32
N ASN A 59 -8.78 -5.73 -11.78
CA ASN A 59 -9.37 -4.47 -11.27
C ASN A 59 -9.69 -4.57 -9.78
N TRP A 60 -10.26 -5.70 -9.34
CA TRP A 60 -10.52 -5.96 -7.92
C TRP A 60 -9.24 -5.92 -7.07
N TYR A 61 -8.16 -6.57 -7.53
CA TYR A 61 -6.88 -6.54 -6.83
C TYR A 61 -6.27 -5.14 -6.77
N ARG A 62 -6.37 -4.34 -7.84
CA ARG A 62 -5.91 -2.95 -7.87
C ARG A 62 -6.66 -2.11 -6.84
N ASP A 63 -7.99 -2.18 -6.84
CA ASP A 63 -8.83 -1.43 -5.90
C ASP A 63 -8.56 -1.83 -4.45
N ASN A 64 -8.39 -3.13 -4.19
CA ASN A 64 -8.07 -3.60 -2.85
C ASN A 64 -6.71 -3.12 -2.38
N LEU A 65 -5.69 -3.11 -3.25
CA LEU A 65 -4.37 -2.61 -2.93
C LEU A 65 -4.39 -1.11 -2.59
N LEU A 66 -5.16 -0.32 -3.35
CA LEU A 66 -5.36 1.11 -3.09
C LEU A 66 -6.00 1.34 -1.72
N LYS A 67 -7.06 0.59 -1.39
CA LYS A 67 -7.75 0.67 -0.08
C LYS A 67 -6.82 0.30 1.07
N LEU A 68 -6.05 -0.79 0.94
CA LEU A 68 -5.09 -1.22 1.95
C LEU A 68 -4.00 -0.17 2.16
N ARG A 69 -3.49 0.43 1.08
CA ARG A 69 -2.50 1.50 1.15
C ARG A 69 -3.04 2.72 1.88
N GLU A 70 -4.29 3.10 1.62
CA GLU A 70 -4.92 4.23 2.29
C GLU A 70 -5.13 3.96 3.79
N GLN A 71 -5.63 2.78 4.15
CA GLN A 71 -5.77 2.38 5.55
C GLN A 71 -4.43 2.36 6.28
N TRP A 72 -3.39 1.85 5.64
CA TRP A 72 -2.03 1.85 6.18
C TRP A 72 -1.54 3.28 6.42
N ARG A 73 -1.72 4.17 5.43
CA ARG A 73 -1.32 5.59 5.52
C ARG A 73 -2.00 6.28 6.71
N GLN A 74 -3.31 6.08 6.89
CA GLN A 74 -4.07 6.68 8.00
C GLN A 74 -3.58 6.18 9.36
N ARG A 75 -3.35 4.87 9.49
CA ARG A 75 -2.82 4.28 10.73
C ARG A 75 -1.42 4.77 11.03
N HIS A 76 -0.56 4.84 10.02
CA HIS A 76 0.79 5.36 10.14
C HIS A 76 0.79 6.82 10.60
N ALA A 77 -0.01 7.68 9.95
CA ALA A 77 -0.13 9.08 10.33
C ALA A 77 -0.60 9.26 11.79
N ARG A 78 -1.54 8.42 12.26
CA ARG A 78 -1.98 8.42 13.66
C ARG A 78 -0.86 8.05 14.63
N VAL A 79 -0.10 7.00 14.32
CA VAL A 79 1.03 6.55 15.15
C VAL A 79 2.12 7.63 15.20
N GLU A 80 2.43 8.24 14.06
CA GLU A 80 3.41 9.31 13.97
C GLU A 80 2.98 10.55 14.77
N GLY A 81 1.71 10.94 14.65
CA GLY A 81 1.14 12.05 15.41
C GLY A 81 1.19 11.82 16.92
N LEU A 82 0.82 10.62 17.38
CA LEU A 82 0.92 10.25 18.80
C LEU A 82 2.37 10.24 19.29
N SER A 83 3.31 9.77 18.47
CA SER A 83 4.73 9.76 18.81
C SER A 83 5.26 11.18 19.03
N LYS A 84 4.92 12.12 18.15
CA LYS A 84 5.28 13.55 18.29
C LYS A 84 4.68 14.19 19.54
N LEU A 85 3.43 13.83 19.90
CA LEU A 85 2.81 14.31 21.13
C LEU A 85 3.52 13.80 22.38
N VAL A 86 3.84 12.50 22.42
CA VAL A 86 4.60 11.89 23.53
C VAL A 86 5.97 12.57 23.67
N GLU A 87 6.69 12.77 22.58
CA GLU A 87 7.96 13.52 22.60
C GLU A 87 7.78 14.95 23.13
N GLY A 88 6.69 15.62 22.77
CA GLY A 88 6.33 16.94 23.30
C GLY A 88 6.19 16.93 24.81
N TYR A 89 5.37 16.01 25.35
CA TYR A 89 5.18 15.89 26.80
C TYR A 89 6.46 15.54 27.54
N LEU A 90 7.30 14.66 26.98
CA LEU A 90 8.60 14.33 27.57
C LEU A 90 9.53 15.55 27.62
N ARG A 91 9.53 16.40 26.58
CA ARG A 91 10.29 17.65 26.59
C ARG A 91 9.78 18.64 27.63
N GLU A 92 8.46 18.84 27.70
CA GLU A 92 7.84 19.73 28.69
C GLU A 92 8.12 19.28 30.12
N ALA A 93 8.00 17.98 30.39
CA ALA A 93 8.30 17.40 31.69
C ALA A 93 9.75 17.61 32.11
N ARG A 94 10.71 17.46 31.19
CA ARG A 94 12.13 17.75 31.43
C ARG A 94 12.34 19.22 31.79
N ILE A 95 11.83 20.14 30.96
CA ILE A 95 11.96 21.58 31.22
C ILE A 95 11.34 21.96 32.58
N ALA A 96 10.21 21.37 32.95
CA ALA A 96 9.57 21.60 34.24
C ALA A 96 10.40 21.07 35.41
N ALA A 97 11.05 19.91 35.26
CA ALA A 97 11.94 19.34 36.26
C ALA A 97 13.21 20.21 36.43
N ASP A 98 13.86 20.60 35.34
CA ASP A 98 15.06 21.44 35.36
C ASP A 98 14.78 22.78 36.05
N LYS A 99 13.64 23.42 35.76
CA LYS A 99 13.22 24.66 36.44
C LYS A 99 13.01 24.48 37.94
N ARG A 100 12.46 23.34 38.38
CA ARG A 100 12.25 23.04 39.81
C ARG A 100 13.59 22.82 40.50
N GLU A 101 14.50 22.09 39.87
CA GLU A 101 15.84 21.86 40.39
C GLU A 101 16.62 23.16 40.54
N GLN A 102 16.64 24.01 39.49
CA GLN A 102 17.29 25.31 39.54
C GLN A 102 16.75 26.17 40.69
N LYS A 103 15.41 26.23 40.86
CA LYS A 103 14.79 26.98 41.95
C LYS A 103 15.24 26.48 43.33
N LEU A 104 15.32 25.17 43.53
CA LEU A 104 15.79 24.59 44.80
C LEU A 104 17.27 24.92 45.07
N LEU A 105 18.11 24.89 44.04
CA LEU A 105 19.52 25.28 44.14
C LEU A 105 19.68 26.77 44.49
N ASP A 106 18.91 27.64 43.85
CA ASP A 106 18.92 29.08 44.12
C ASP A 106 18.47 29.38 45.56
N GLU A 107 17.40 28.73 46.03
CA GLU A 107 16.92 28.84 47.42
C GLU A 107 17.98 28.36 48.44
N PHE A 108 18.68 27.28 48.12
CA PHE A 108 19.76 26.76 48.98
C PHE A 108 20.97 27.71 49.01
N ALA A 109 21.37 28.24 47.86
CA ALA A 109 22.46 29.22 47.76
C ALA A 109 22.15 30.51 48.55
N GLN A 110 20.92 31.02 48.45
CA GLN A 110 20.48 32.19 49.24
C GLN A 110 20.54 31.93 50.75
N ARG A 111 20.13 30.74 51.21
CA ARG A 111 20.23 30.37 52.64
C ARG A 111 21.67 30.30 53.12
N LEU A 112 22.59 29.78 52.31
CA LEU A 112 24.01 29.73 52.64
C LEU A 112 24.64 31.13 52.66
N ALA A 113 24.32 31.99 51.69
CA ALA A 113 24.86 33.35 51.59
C ALA A 113 24.29 34.29 52.67
N GLY A 114 23.05 34.07 53.11
CA GLY A 114 22.40 34.84 54.19
C GLY A 114 22.86 34.47 55.60
N ARG A 115 23.70 33.44 55.75
CA ARG A 115 24.31 33.09 57.03
C ARG A 115 25.47 34.06 57.28
N PRO A 116 25.43 34.92 58.33
CA PRO A 116 26.51 35.84 58.59
C PRO A 116 27.80 35.04 58.80
N ARG A 117 28.88 35.51 58.17
CA ARG A 117 30.22 34.97 58.39
C ARG A 117 30.66 35.48 59.76
N ASP A 118 30.51 34.64 60.79
CA ASP A 118 31.10 34.93 62.09
C ASP A 118 32.62 35.06 61.94
N PRO A 119 33.24 36.12 62.52
CA PRO A 119 34.69 36.37 62.46
C PRO A 119 35.51 35.36 63.26
#